data_AF-A0A955ZMW5-F1
#
_entry.id   AF-A0A955ZMW5-F1
#
_cell.length_a   1.000
_cell.length_b   1.000
_cell.length_c   1.000
_cell.angle_alpha   90.00
_cell.angle_beta   90.00
_cell.angle_gamma   90.00
#
_symmetry.space_group_name_H-M   'P 1'
#
loop_
_entity.id
_entity.type
_entity.pdbx_description
1 polymer ?
#
loop_
_entity_poly.entity_id
_entity_poly.type
_entity_poly.pdbx_seq_one_letter_code
_entity_poly.pdbx_strand_id
1 'polypeptide(L)' 'MSTSMPNLVIFTRNIDFYNRINILTITLNDGVAGIIAMETRSARPIEDHVAMTMAAIPRKGIKFILAGQEPIPISDDH' A
#
# COMPACT_ATOMS: atom_id res chain seq x y z
N MET A 1 9.48 -22.99 18.40
CA MET A 1 8.30 -22.29 17.82
C MET A 1 8.80 -21.06 17.09
N SER A 2 8.64 -21.00 15.76
CA SER A 2 8.87 -19.76 15.01
C SER A 2 7.63 -18.90 15.18
N THR A 3 7.69 -17.85 16.01
CA THR A 3 6.64 -16.84 16.08
C THR A 3 6.72 -16.00 14.82
N SER A 4 5.87 -16.31 13.83
CA SER A 4 5.68 -15.40 12.69
C SER A 4 5.12 -14.09 13.23
N MET A 5 5.90 -13.01 13.17
CA MET A 5 5.38 -11.68 13.50
C MET A 5 4.23 -11.34 12.54
N PRO A 6 3.12 -10.77 13.02
CA PRO A 6 2.04 -10.36 12.15
C PRO A 6 2.55 -9.32 11.14
N ASN A 7 2.11 -9.47 9.90
CA ASN A 7 2.42 -8.54 8.82
C ASN A 7 1.18 -7.71 8.51
N LEU A 8 1.40 -6.45 8.18
CA LEU A 8 0.42 -5.61 7.53
C LEU A 8 0.53 -5.83 6.02
N VAL A 9 -0.57 -6.21 5.39
CA VAL A 9 -0.64 -6.42 3.93
C VAL A 9 -1.31 -5.21 3.30
N ILE A 10 -0.59 -4.54 2.41
CA ILE A 10 -1.01 -3.32 1.75
C ILE A 10 -1.31 -3.65 0.29
N PHE A 11 -2.50 -3.29 -0.17
CA PHE A 11 -2.87 -3.33 -1.57
C PHE A 11 -3.03 -1.91 -2.11
N THR A 12 -2.43 -1.64 -3.26
CA THR A 12 -2.63 -0.37 -3.98
C THR A 12 -3.23 -0.67 -5.33
N ARG A 13 -4.33 0.01 -5.69
CA ARG A 13 -5.03 -0.17 -6.96
C ARG A 13 -5.30 1.18 -7.62
N ASN A 14 -5.25 1.22 -8.95
CA ASN A 14 -5.80 2.32 -9.74
C ASN A 14 -7.24 1.96 -10.12
N ILE A 15 -8.18 2.90 -9.97
CA ILE A 15 -9.60 2.73 -10.29
C ILE A 15 -10.08 3.55 -11.49
N ASP A 16 -9.24 4.46 -11.98
CA ASP A 16 -9.59 5.42 -13.03
C ASP A 16 -9.18 4.92 -14.42
N PHE A 17 -7.98 4.34 -14.57
CA PHE A 17 -7.48 3.81 -15.84
C PHE A 17 -6.62 2.56 -15.61
N TYR A 18 -6.61 1.61 -16.54
CA TYR A 18 -5.63 0.52 -16.51
C TYR A 18 -4.23 1.03 -16.87
N ASN A 19 -3.53 1.48 -15.85
CA ASN A 19 -2.10 1.75 -15.84
C ASN A 19 -1.44 0.76 -14.87
N ARG A 20 -0.30 0.16 -15.26
CA ARG A 20 0.44 -0.70 -14.32
C ARG A 20 0.87 0.13 -13.12
N ILE A 21 0.43 -0.29 -11.93
CA ILE A 21 0.80 0.33 -10.65
C ILE A 21 1.89 -0.50 -9.95
N ASN A 22 2.88 0.18 -9.38
CA ASN A 22 3.90 -0.43 -8.52
C ASN A 22 4.04 0.39 -7.23
N ILE A 23 4.23 -0.29 -6.09
CA ILE A 23 4.74 0.36 -4.88
C ILE A 23 6.25 0.57 -5.10
N LEU A 24 6.69 1.81 -5.04
CA LEU A 24 8.10 2.18 -5.15
C LEU A 24 8.81 2.04 -3.81
N THR A 25 8.19 2.55 -2.75
CA THR A 25 8.77 2.53 -1.42
C THR A 25 7.68 2.59 -0.35
N ILE A 26 8.01 2.01 0.80
CA ILE A 26 7.28 2.17 2.05
C ILE A 26 8.27 2.67 3.08
N THR A 27 8.00 3.84 3.66
CA THR A 27 8.82 4.41 4.73
C THR A 27 8.07 4.34 6.05
N LEU A 28 8.77 3.97 7.12
CA LEU A 28 8.22 3.95 8.47
C LEU A 28 8.86 5.07 9.29
N ASN A 29 8.08 6.08 9.65
CA ASN A 29 8.52 7.20 10.48
C ASN A 29 7.50 7.43 11.61
N ASP A 30 7.96 7.39 12.86
CA ASP A 30 7.14 7.67 14.05
C ASP A 30 5.80 6.89 14.12
N GLY A 31 5.82 5.66 13.61
CA GLY A 31 4.66 4.78 13.54
C GLY A 31 3.69 5.08 12.39
N VAL A 32 4.08 5.91 11.43
CA VAL A 32 3.35 6.14 10.19
C VAL A 32 4.04 5.40 9.05
N ALA A 33 3.31 4.50 8.39
CA ALA A 33 3.75 3.85 7.16
C ALA A 33 3.33 4.70 5.96
N GLY A 34 4.27 5.45 5.38
CA GLY A 34 4.06 6.22 4.16
C GLY A 34 4.27 5.36 2.91
N ILE A 35 3.28 5.32 2.03
CA ILE A 35 3.33 4.50 0.81
C ILE A 35 3.46 5.42 -0.40
N ILE A 36 4.51 5.21 -1.20
CA ILE A 36 4.66 5.85 -2.50
C ILE A 36 4.43 4.80 -3.58
N ALA A 37 3.33 4.96 -4.32
CA ALA A 37 3.04 4.17 -5.50
C ALA A 37 3.16 5.03 -6.76
N MET A 38 3.52 4.39 -7.87
CA MET A 38 3.66 5.04 -9.17
C MET A 38 2.88 4.28 -10.22
N GLU A 39 2.24 5.05 -11.09
CA GLU A 39 1.49 4.56 -12.23
C GLU A 39 2.31 4.71 -13.51
N THR A 40 2.30 3.66 -14.31
CA THR A 40 2.85 3.71 -15.67
C THR A 40 1.77 4.30 -16.57
N ARG A 41 1.87 5.60 -16.90
CA ARG A 41 0.93 6.23 -17.85
C ARG A 41 1.06 5.55 -19.21
N SER A 42 0.04 4.83 -19.65
CA SER A 42 -0.06 4.36 -21.03
C SER A 42 -0.70 5.45 -21.90
N ALA A 43 -0.39 5.45 -23.20
CA ALA A 43 -1.01 6.37 -24.15
C ALA A 43 -2.45 5.96 -24.54
N ARG A 44 -2.89 4.76 -24.15
CA ARG A 44 -4.22 4.19 -24.48
C ARG A 44 -4.82 3.58 -23.21
N PRO A 45 -5.77 4.26 -22.55
CA PRO A 45 -6.42 3.69 -21.37
C PRO A 45 -7.13 2.39 -21.75
N ILE A 46 -6.86 1.30 -21.03
CA ILE A 46 -7.70 0.11 -21.10
C ILE A 46 -8.78 0.30 -20.03
N GLU A 47 -10.00 0.48 -20.50
CA GLU A 47 -11.19 0.50 -19.65
C GLU A 47 -11.55 -0.99 -19.38
N ASP A 48 -12.11 -1.32 -18.22
CA ASP A 48 -12.48 -2.69 -17.77
C ASP A 48 -11.41 -3.57 -17.12
N HIS A 49 -10.20 -3.05 -16.83
CA HIS A 49 -9.19 -3.81 -16.09
C HIS A 49 -8.65 -3.02 -14.89
N VAL A 50 -8.30 -3.73 -13.81
CA VAL A 50 -7.66 -3.15 -12.62
C VAL A 50 -6.26 -3.72 -12.46
N ALA A 51 -5.27 -2.84 -12.32
CA ALA A 51 -3.94 -3.21 -11.87
C ALA A 51 -3.85 -3.03 -10.35
N MET A 52 -3.25 -4.03 -9.67
CA MET A 52 -3.03 -4.01 -8.23
C MET A 52 -1.61 -4.46 -7.93
N THR A 53 -1.03 -3.86 -6.90
CA THR A 53 0.26 -4.25 -6.34
C THR A 53 0.10 -4.51 -4.84
N MET A 54 0.95 -5.36 -4.29
CA MET A 54 0.89 -5.82 -2.92
C MET A 54 2.26 -5.71 -2.26
N ALA A 55 2.29 -5.23 -1.02
CA ALA A 55 3.45 -5.33 -0.15
C ALA A 55 3.03 -5.89 1.21
N ALA A 56 3.89 -6.73 1.79
CA ALA A 56 3.77 -7.16 3.18
C ALA A 56 4.91 -6.52 3.97
N ILE A 57 4.56 -5.83 5.06
CA ILE A 57 5.52 -5.19 5.97
C ILE A 57 5.26 -5.66 7.41
N PRO A 58 6.27 -5.67 8.29
CA PRO A 58 6.06 -6.00 9.70
C PRO A 58 5.02 -5.07 10.33
N ARG A 59 4.02 -5.60 11.03
CA ARG A 59 2.97 -4.81 11.71
C ARG A 59 3.52 -3.97 12.88
N LYS A 60 4.61 -4.43 13.50
CA LYS A 60 5.14 -3.89 14.74
C LYS A 60 5.47 -2.40 14.60
N GLY A 61 4.90 -1.60 15.49
CA GLY A 61 5.18 -0.16 15.58
C GLY A 61 4.40 0.72 14.60
N ILE A 62 3.62 0.14 13.69
CA ILE A 62 2.75 0.90 12.78
C ILE A 62 1.46 1.27 13.51
N LYS A 63 1.10 2.55 13.50
CA LYS A 63 -0.14 3.11 14.05
C LYS A 63 -1.05 3.66 12.96
N PHE A 64 -0.45 4.18 11.88
CA PHE A 64 -1.17 4.77 10.77
C PHE A 64 -0.57 4.33 9.43
N ILE A 65 -1.41 4.24 8.41
CA ILE A 65 -1.00 4.21 7.00
C ILE A 65 -1.26 5.58 6.41
N LEU A 66 -0.30 6.14 5.67
CA LEU A 66 -0.49 7.34 4.87
C LEU A 66 -0.44 6.97 3.38
N ALA A 67 -1.60 7.03 2.74
CA ALA A 67 -1.79 6.80 1.30
C ALA A 67 -2.56 7.98 0.71
N GLY A 68 -1.84 9.02 0.27
CA GLY A 68 -2.43 10.31 -0.11
C GLY A 68 -2.30 11.34 1.02
N GLN A 69 -3.34 12.16 1.22
CA GLN A 69 -3.30 13.27 2.19
C GLN A 69 -3.82 12.92 3.59
N GLU A 70 -4.53 11.81 3.75
CA GLU A 70 -5.19 11.45 5.01
C GLU A 70 -4.56 10.21 5.66
N PRO A 71 -4.23 10.26 6.96
CA PRO A 71 -3.75 9.10 7.70
C PRO A 71 -4.90 8.17 8.09
N ILE A 72 -4.71 6.87 7.85
CA ILE A 72 -5.66 5.81 8.17
C ILE A 72 -5.16 5.08 9.42
N PRO A 73 -5.89 5.10 10.56
CA PRO A 73 -5.48 4.38 11.77
C PRO A 73 -5.56 2.86 11.58
N ILE A 74 -4.62 2.13 12.18
CA ILE A 74 -4.61 0.67 12.20
C ILE A 74 -5.09 0.19 13.56
N SER A 75 -6.14 -0.63 13.57
CA SER A 75 -6.62 -1.25 14.81
C SER A 75 -5.56 -2.19 15.40
N ASP A 76 -5.54 -2.27 16.72
CA ASP A 76 -4.71 -3.20 17.49
C ASP A 76 -5.42 -4.54 17.77
N ASP A 77 -6.64 -4.75 17.25
CA ASP A 77 -7.49 -5.93 17.51
C ASP A 77 -7.02 -7.26 16.86
N HIS A 78 -5.71 -7.46 16.68
CA HIS A 78 -5.12 -8.66 16.06
C HIS A 78 -3.99 -9.28 16.88
#